data_AF-A0A973KM81-F1
#
_entry.id   AF-A0A973KM81-F1
#
_cell.length_a   1.000
_cell.length_b   1.000
_cell.length_c   1.000
_cell.angle_alpha   90.00
_cell.angle_beta   90.00
_cell.angle_gamma   90.00
#
_symmetry.space_group_name_H-M   'P 1'
#
loop_
_entity.id
_entity.type
_entity.pdbx_description
1 polymer ?
#
loop_
_entity_poly.entity_id
_entity_poly.type
_entity_poly.pdbx_seq_one_letter_code
_entity_poly.pdbx_strand_id
1 'polypeptide(L)'
;MPQADQSQTSQPSQLSPKGGPSSYPGAPRPLQVRAIPLRELADQLGIDAPKAPDAPKAPEEAAVTGITHDSRAVRPGDVYAALPGARLHGADFAAQAADLGAVAVLTDPGGADRAAATGLPVLAVENPRGRMGALAATIYGEPGRD
;
A
#
# COMPACT_ATOMS: atom_id res chain seq x y z
N MET A 1 43.63 -46.02 -30.44
CA MET A 1 42.43 -45.98 -31.31
C MET A 1 41.43 -46.99 -30.78
N PRO A 2 40.10 -46.80 -30.85
CA PRO A 2 39.20 -45.70 -30.45
C PRO A 2 38.30 -46.13 -29.24
N GLN A 3 37.85 -45.28 -28.30
CA GLN A 3 36.70 -44.35 -28.28
C GLN A 3 35.31 -44.93 -28.61
N ALA A 4 34.47 -45.05 -27.57
CA ALA A 4 32.99 -44.94 -27.48
C ALA A 4 32.59 -45.64 -26.16
N ASP A 5 31.72 -45.15 -25.28
CA ASP A 5 30.48 -44.43 -25.53
C ASP A 5 30.10 -43.70 -24.22
N GLN A 6 30.23 -42.36 -24.19
CA GLN A 6 29.62 -41.53 -23.16
C GLN A 6 28.23 -41.14 -23.63
N SER A 7 27.24 -41.93 -23.25
CA SER A 7 25.82 -41.63 -23.45
C SER A 7 25.22 -41.03 -22.18
N GLN A 8 25.29 -39.70 -22.02
CA GLN A 8 24.23 -38.92 -21.37
C GLN A 8 24.41 -37.43 -21.70
N THR A 9 24.07 -37.08 -22.94
CA THR A 9 23.95 -35.70 -23.42
C THR A 9 22.49 -35.27 -23.35
N SER A 10 22.27 -34.19 -22.61
CA SER A 10 21.26 -33.14 -22.80
C SER A 10 19.78 -33.50 -22.63
N GLN A 11 19.27 -33.16 -21.44
CA GLN A 11 17.86 -32.85 -21.23
C GLN A 11 17.39 -31.74 -22.19
N PRO A 12 16.20 -31.86 -22.80
CA PRO A 12 15.61 -30.81 -23.61
C PRO A 12 15.13 -29.65 -22.72
N SER A 13 15.81 -28.50 -22.83
CA SER A 13 15.35 -27.21 -22.29
C SER A 13 14.36 -26.56 -23.26
N GLN A 14 13.06 -26.61 -22.95
CA GLN A 14 12.03 -25.73 -23.51
C GLN A 14 10.76 -25.81 -22.64
N LEU A 15 10.58 -24.87 -21.70
CA LEU A 15 9.32 -24.12 -21.51
C LEU A 15 9.49 -22.97 -20.49
N SER A 16 9.36 -21.74 -20.98
CA SER A 16 9.00 -20.52 -20.23
C SER A 16 7.60 -20.64 -19.59
N PRO A 17 7.08 -19.70 -18.74
CA PRO A 17 7.68 -18.52 -18.11
C PRO A 17 7.57 -18.53 -16.56
N LYS A 18 8.29 -17.62 -15.90
CA LYS A 18 8.27 -17.45 -14.44
C LYS A 18 6.89 -17.04 -13.91
N GLY A 19 6.37 -17.89 -13.03
CA GLY A 19 5.61 -17.58 -11.79
C GLY A 19 4.57 -16.48 -11.85
N GLY A 20 3.29 -16.88 -11.83
CA GLY A 20 2.10 -16.03 -11.87
C GLY A 20 1.90 -15.06 -10.69
N PRO A 21 0.72 -14.39 -10.65
CA PRO A 21 0.46 -13.29 -9.73
C PRO A 21 0.58 -13.76 -8.28
N SER A 22 1.40 -13.07 -7.49
CA SER A 22 1.48 -13.22 -6.04
C SER A 22 0.16 -12.76 -5.42
N SER A 23 -0.88 -13.59 -5.53
CA SER A 23 -2.10 -13.47 -4.76
C SER A 23 -1.76 -13.94 -3.35
N TYR A 24 -1.13 -13.06 -2.56
CA TYR A 24 -1.15 -13.24 -1.13
C TYR A 24 -2.61 -13.13 -0.71
N PRO A 25 -3.23 -14.17 -0.14
CA PRO A 25 -4.49 -14.00 0.56
C PRO A 25 -4.18 -13.00 1.68
N GLY A 26 -4.59 -11.74 1.49
CA GLY A 26 -4.52 -10.75 2.55
C GLY A 26 -5.18 -11.34 3.78
N ALA A 27 -4.54 -11.16 4.94
CA ALA A 27 -5.08 -11.63 6.22
C ALA A 27 -6.58 -11.30 6.31
N PRO A 28 -7.41 -12.21 6.86
CA PRO A 28 -8.85 -12.01 6.91
C PRO A 28 -9.15 -10.66 7.59
N ARG A 29 -9.77 -9.73 6.85
CA ARG A 29 -10.15 -8.44 7.42
C ARG A 29 -11.21 -8.70 8.51
N PRO A 30 -11.02 -8.20 9.74
CA PRO A 30 -12.05 -8.26 10.76
C PRO A 30 -13.33 -7.55 10.26
N LEU A 31 -14.49 -8.19 10.42
CA LEU A 31 -15.80 -7.70 9.95
C LEU A 31 -16.27 -6.42 10.66
N GLN A 32 -15.59 -5.99 11.72
CA GLN A 32 -15.86 -4.75 12.46
C GLN A 32 -14.54 -4.03 12.78
N VAL A 33 -13.96 -3.37 11.78
CA VAL A 33 -12.96 -2.33 12.06
C VAL A 33 -13.72 -1.11 12.56
N ARG A 34 -13.46 -0.68 13.81
CA ARG A 34 -13.91 0.65 14.24
C ARG A 34 -13.23 1.65 13.31
N ALA A 35 -14.01 2.41 12.55
CA ALA A 35 -13.46 3.45 11.68
C ALA A 35 -12.59 4.41 12.50
N ILE A 36 -11.31 4.46 12.17
CA ILE A 36 -10.36 5.37 12.82
C ILE A 36 -10.39 6.68 12.04
N PRO A 37 -10.62 7.83 12.70
CA PRO A 37 -10.62 9.11 11.99
C PRO A 37 -9.20 9.41 11.50
N LEU A 38 -9.08 9.93 10.28
CA LEU A 38 -7.78 10.23 9.67
C LEU A 38 -6.88 11.12 10.55
N ARG A 39 -7.48 12.04 11.33
CA ARG A 39 -6.75 12.87 12.31
C ARG A 39 -5.94 12.05 13.31
N GLU A 40 -6.48 10.92 13.78
CA GLU A 40 -5.81 10.08 14.78
C GLU A 40 -4.56 9.40 14.18
N LEU A 41 -4.61 9.07 12.89
CA LEU A 41 -3.43 8.60 12.16
C LEU A 41 -2.42 9.72 11.94
N ALA A 42 -2.86 10.96 11.68
CA ALA A 42 -1.98 12.11 11.56
C ALA A 42 -1.29 12.45 12.90
N ASP A 43 -2.04 12.44 14.00
CA ASP A 43 -1.54 12.58 15.38
C ASP A 43 -0.49 11.50 15.69
N GLN A 44 -0.75 10.23 15.34
CA GLN A 44 0.20 9.13 15.55
C GLN A 44 1.51 9.33 14.75
N LEU A 45 1.43 9.97 13.59
CA LEU A 45 2.60 10.32 12.78
C LEU A 45 3.29 11.60 13.26
N GLY A 46 2.66 12.38 14.13
CA GLY A 46 3.13 13.69 14.58
C GLY A 46 3.10 14.75 13.47
N ILE A 47 2.16 14.62 12.53
CA ILE A 47 1.98 15.55 11.42
C ILE A 47 0.62 16.25 11.53
N ASP A 48 0.54 17.49 11.07
CA ASP A 48 -0.74 18.20 10.98
C ASP A 48 -1.71 17.44 10.06
N ALA A 49 -2.98 17.43 10.43
CA ALA A 49 -4.01 16.77 9.65
C ALA A 49 -4.04 17.36 8.23
N PRO A 50 -3.86 16.54 7.18
CA PRO A 50 -3.79 17.06 5.83
C PRO A 50 -5.15 17.62 5.39
N LYS A 51 -5.14 18.90 4.99
CA LYS A 51 -6.30 19.54 4.37
C LYS A 51 -6.39 19.11 2.90
N ALA A 52 -7.37 18.29 2.57
CA ALA A 52 -7.81 18.13 1.19
C ALA A 52 -8.59 19.38 0.76
N PRO A 53 -8.18 20.10 -0.29
CA PRO A 53 -8.84 21.32 -0.74
C PRO A 53 -10.24 21.09 -1.31
N ASP A 54 -10.54 19.87 -1.80
CA ASP A 54 -11.77 19.57 -2.56
C ASP A 54 -12.58 18.37 -2.03
N ALA A 55 -12.25 17.85 -0.84
CA ALA A 55 -13.00 16.73 -0.28
C ALA A 55 -14.38 17.20 0.25
N PRO A 56 -15.51 16.55 -0.14
CA PRO A 56 -16.86 16.94 0.28
C PRO A 56 -17.16 16.68 1.78
N LYS A 57 -16.20 16.12 2.51
CA LYS A 57 -16.26 15.85 3.95
C LYS A 57 -14.97 16.35 4.58
N ALA A 58 -15.02 16.86 5.82
CA ALA A 58 -13.82 17.25 6.54
C ALA A 58 -12.78 16.11 6.47
N PRO A 59 -11.64 16.31 5.79
CA PRO A 59 -10.71 15.22 5.46
C PRO A 59 -10.16 14.52 6.71
N GLU A 60 -10.11 15.26 7.82
CA GLU A 60 -9.69 14.86 9.16
C GLU A 60 -10.64 13.83 9.81
N GLU A 61 -11.90 13.80 9.39
CA GLU A 61 -12.95 12.90 9.87
C GLU A 61 -13.19 11.71 8.93
N ALA A 62 -12.39 11.59 7.87
CA ALA A 62 -12.49 10.45 6.96
C ALA A 62 -12.28 9.14 7.74
N ALA A 63 -13.26 8.24 7.60
CA ALA A 63 -13.26 6.95 8.26
C ALA A 63 -12.25 6.01 7.58
N VAL A 64 -11.15 5.72 8.27
CA VAL A 64 -10.15 4.76 7.81
C VAL A 64 -10.51 3.38 8.33
N THR A 65 -10.67 2.42 7.41
CA THR A 65 -11.00 1.02 7.70
C THR A 65 -9.91 0.04 7.27
N GLY A 66 -8.88 0.54 6.60
CA GLY A 66 -7.78 -0.28 6.10
C GLY A 66 -6.59 0.55 5.63
N ILE A 67 -5.49 -0.15 5.37
CA ILE A 67 -4.28 0.39 4.76
C ILE A 67 -3.68 -0.66 3.83
N THR A 68 -3.25 -0.24 2.65
CA THR A 68 -2.59 -1.10 1.65
C THR A 68 -1.54 -0.33 0.86
N HIS A 69 -0.45 -0.99 0.47
CA HIS A 69 0.55 -0.43 -0.45
C HIS A 69 0.38 -0.92 -1.89
N ASP A 70 -0.52 -1.88 -2.13
CA ASP A 70 -0.90 -2.32 -3.48
C ASP A 70 -2.09 -1.47 -3.93
N SER A 71 -1.83 -0.60 -4.91
CA SER A 71 -2.83 0.32 -5.47
C SER A 71 -4.01 -0.43 -6.11
N ARG A 72 -3.84 -1.71 -6.49
CA ARG A 72 -4.89 -2.54 -7.11
C ARG A 72 -5.79 -3.21 -6.07
N ALA A 73 -5.34 -3.27 -4.81
CA ALA A 73 -6.07 -3.87 -3.70
C ALA A 73 -6.78 -2.83 -2.82
N VAL A 74 -6.70 -1.55 -3.19
CA VAL A 74 -7.38 -0.45 -2.51
C VAL A 74 -8.89 -0.71 -2.53
N ARG A 75 -9.52 -0.47 -1.38
CA ARG A 75 -10.97 -0.46 -1.23
C ARG A 75 -11.42 0.89 -0.70
N PRO A 76 -12.70 1.25 -0.90
CA PRO A 76 -13.29 2.42 -0.27
C PRO A 76 -13.03 2.42 1.25
N GLY A 77 -12.44 3.51 1.77
CA GLY A 77 -12.08 3.64 3.18
C GLY A 77 -10.64 3.21 3.53
N ASP A 78 -9.84 2.78 2.56
CA ASP A 78 -8.44 2.43 2.79
C ASP A 78 -7.50 3.65 2.66
N VAL A 79 -6.42 3.65 3.43
CA VAL A 79 -5.25 4.50 3.20
C VAL A 79 -4.32 3.82 2.20
N TYR A 80 -3.95 4.52 1.14
CA TYR A 80 -2.98 4.02 0.17
C TYR A 80 -1.55 4.41 0.59
N ALA A 81 -0.70 3.42 0.85
CA ALA A 81 0.71 3.61 1.17
C ALA A 81 1.56 3.64 -0.12
N ALA A 82 1.74 4.84 -0.65
CA ALA A 82 2.59 5.17 -1.78
C ALA A 82 4.08 5.19 -1.40
N LEU A 83 4.67 4.00 -1.23
CA LEU A 83 6.06 3.84 -0.78
C LEU A 83 7.09 4.09 -1.90
N PRO A 84 8.30 4.57 -1.58
CA PRO A 84 9.39 4.62 -2.54
C PRO A 84 9.92 3.21 -2.84
N GLY A 85 10.07 2.91 -4.12
CA GLY A 85 10.58 1.64 -4.63
C GLY A 85 11.92 1.81 -5.36
N ALA A 86 12.60 0.69 -5.61
CA ALA A 86 13.91 0.69 -6.28
C ALA A 86 13.86 1.09 -7.76
N ARG A 87 12.67 1.05 -8.39
CA ARG A 87 12.48 1.31 -9.83
C ARG A 87 11.41 2.37 -10.10
N LEU A 88 10.34 2.35 -9.33
CA LEU A 88 9.18 3.23 -9.44
C LEU A 88 8.75 3.68 -8.06
N HIS A 89 8.09 4.83 -7.97
CA HIS A 89 7.55 5.34 -6.73
C HIS A 89 6.06 5.01 -6.65
N GLY A 90 5.58 4.56 -5.49
CA GLY A 90 4.14 4.30 -5.28
C GLY A 90 3.23 5.51 -5.55
N ALA A 91 3.76 6.73 -5.45
CA ALA A 91 3.00 7.95 -5.69
C ALA A 91 2.57 8.11 -7.15
N ASP A 92 3.25 7.44 -8.09
CA ASP A 92 2.83 7.37 -9.50
C ASP A 92 1.48 6.65 -9.68
N PHE A 93 1.04 5.86 -8.68
CA PHE A 93 -0.23 5.14 -8.69
C PHE A 93 -1.29 5.76 -7.79
N ALA A 94 -1.03 6.94 -7.22
CA ALA A 94 -1.96 7.61 -6.29
C ALA A 94 -3.31 7.91 -6.95
N ALA A 95 -3.32 8.30 -8.22
CA ALA A 95 -4.56 8.55 -8.98
C ALA A 95 -5.44 7.29 -9.09
N GLN A 96 -4.83 6.12 -9.33
CA GLN A 96 -5.56 4.85 -9.36
C GLN A 96 -6.13 4.50 -7.98
N ALA A 97 -5.38 4.74 -6.91
CA ALA A 97 -5.86 4.51 -5.55
C ALA A 97 -7.04 5.43 -5.21
N ALA A 98 -7.00 6.69 -5.63
CA ALA A 98 -8.10 7.63 -5.46
C ALA A 98 -9.38 7.17 -6.17
N ASP A 99 -9.26 6.70 -7.42
CA ASP A 99 -10.39 6.16 -8.20
C ASP A 99 -11.06 4.93 -7.53
N LEU A 100 -10.24 4.08 -6.88
CA LEU A 100 -10.72 2.92 -6.13
C LEU A 100 -11.30 3.25 -4.74
N GLY A 101 -11.30 4.53 -4.36
CA GLY A 101 -11.91 5.01 -3.11
C GLY A 101 -10.95 5.13 -1.93
N ALA A 102 -9.64 5.26 -2.17
CA ALA A 102 -8.72 5.63 -1.10
C ALA A 102 -9.17 6.93 -0.43
N VAL A 103 -9.10 6.98 0.90
CA VAL A 103 -9.49 8.16 1.67
C VAL A 103 -8.31 9.06 2.03
N ALA A 104 -7.08 8.55 1.91
CA ALA A 104 -5.84 9.30 2.08
C ALA A 104 -4.65 8.54 1.46
N VAL A 105 -3.55 9.25 1.27
CA VAL A 105 -2.28 8.69 0.76
C VAL A 105 -1.16 8.89 1.78
N LEU A 106 -0.52 7.80 2.20
CA LEU A 106 0.73 7.83 2.97
C LEU A 106 1.92 7.77 2.02
N THR A 107 2.81 8.75 2.06
CA THR A 107 3.97 8.81 1.16
C THR A 107 5.16 9.53 1.79
N ASP A 108 6.29 9.55 1.10
CA ASP A 108 7.46 10.35 1.48
C ASP A 108 7.46 11.72 0.76
N PRO A 109 8.33 12.67 1.16
CA PRO A 109 8.37 13.99 0.52
C PRO A 109 8.54 13.95 -1.00
N GLY A 110 9.19 12.94 -1.57
CA GLY A 110 9.34 12.75 -3.01
C GLY A 110 8.06 12.29 -3.73
N GLY A 111 7.05 11.86 -2.99
CA GLY A 111 5.73 11.46 -3.49
C GLY A 111 4.61 12.45 -3.18
N ALA A 112 4.87 13.44 -2.30
CA ALA A 112 3.83 14.30 -1.74
C ALA A 112 3.07 15.12 -2.79
N ASP A 113 3.76 15.70 -3.77
CA ASP A 113 3.15 16.52 -4.83
C ASP A 113 2.22 15.69 -5.72
N ARG A 114 2.68 14.51 -6.16
CA ARG A 114 1.87 13.54 -6.94
C ARG A 114 0.65 13.05 -6.17
N ALA A 115 0.79 12.84 -4.86
CA ALA A 115 -0.33 12.46 -4.00
C ALA A 115 -1.32 13.62 -3.85
N ALA A 116 -0.84 14.85 -3.65
CA ALA A 116 -1.68 16.04 -3.50
C ALA A 116 -2.49 16.35 -4.76
N ALA A 117 -1.92 16.08 -5.94
CA ALA A 117 -2.61 16.23 -7.23
C ALA A 117 -3.88 15.36 -7.37
N THR A 118 -4.06 14.36 -6.51
CA THR A 118 -5.29 13.52 -6.49
C THR A 118 -6.45 14.16 -5.75
N GLY A 119 -6.23 15.27 -5.04
CA GLY A 119 -7.22 15.90 -4.16
C GLY A 119 -7.44 15.13 -2.84
N LEU A 120 -6.76 13.98 -2.65
CA LEU A 120 -6.79 13.25 -1.39
C LEU A 120 -5.91 13.91 -0.32
N PRO A 121 -6.26 13.73 0.96
CA PRO A 121 -5.36 14.08 2.05
C PRO A 121 -4.04 13.30 1.96
N VAL A 122 -2.92 13.99 2.15
CA VAL A 122 -1.56 13.42 2.04
C VAL A 122 -0.88 13.38 3.40
N LEU A 123 -0.58 12.17 3.88
CA LEU A 123 0.26 11.92 5.04
C LEU A 123 1.72 11.78 4.56
N ALA A 124 2.45 12.89 4.49
CA ALA A 124 3.85 12.90 4.07
C ALA A 124 4.79 12.69 5.26
N VAL A 125 5.62 11.63 5.23
CA VAL A 125 6.57 11.28 6.30
C VAL A 125 7.89 10.79 5.72
N GLU A 126 9.02 11.02 6.40
CA GLU A 126 10.34 10.62 5.86
C GLU A 126 10.50 9.12 5.61
N ASN A 127 9.89 8.27 6.46
CA ASN A 127 9.98 6.81 6.34
C ASN A 127 8.59 6.17 6.33
N PRO A 128 7.85 6.23 5.20
CA PRO A 128 6.47 5.72 5.14
C PRO A 128 6.44 4.20 5.32
N ARG A 129 7.47 3.47 4.87
CA ARG A 129 7.55 2.01 5.04
C ARG A 129 7.65 1.63 6.53
N GLY A 130 8.44 2.36 7.31
CA GLY A 130 8.57 2.15 8.76
C GLY A 130 7.32 2.55 9.54
N ARG A 131 6.59 3.57 9.08
CA ARG A 131 5.35 4.05 9.73
C ARG A 131 4.12 3.22 9.39
N MET A 132 4.06 2.64 8.18
CA MET A 132 2.92 1.85 7.70
C MET A 132 2.56 0.70 8.63
N GLY A 133 3.56 0.02 9.23
CA GLY A 133 3.31 -1.09 10.15
C GLY A 133 2.60 -0.65 11.44
N ALA A 134 3.02 0.48 12.02
CA ALA A 134 2.38 1.03 13.21
C ALA A 134 0.94 1.50 12.91
N LEU A 135 0.71 2.15 11.77
CA LEU A 135 -0.63 2.53 11.33
C LEU A 135 -1.52 1.30 11.08
N ALA A 136 -0.99 0.24 10.46
CA ALA A 136 -1.73 -0.99 10.25
C ALA A 136 -2.13 -1.66 11.57
N ALA A 137 -1.26 -1.64 12.58
CA ALA A 137 -1.58 -2.15 13.91
C ALA A 137 -2.71 -1.34 14.58
N THR A 138 -2.68 -0.02 14.43
CA THR A 138 -3.77 0.87 14.89
C THR A 138 -5.09 0.53 14.16
N ILE A 139 -5.07 0.50 12.83
CA ILE A 139 -6.25 0.33 11.96
C ILE A 139 -6.89 -1.04 12.11
N TYR A 140 -6.11 -2.12 12.12
CA TYR A 140 -6.64 -3.47 12.20
C TYR A 140 -6.83 -3.97 13.65
N GLY A 141 -6.38 -3.17 14.63
CA GLY A 141 -6.25 -3.61 16.01
C GLY A 141 -5.16 -4.66 16.18
N GLU A 142 -4.60 -4.78 17.38
CA GLU A 142 -3.80 -5.96 17.72
C GLU A 142 -4.74 -7.18 17.83
N PRO A 143 -4.60 -8.23 16.99
CA PRO A 143 -5.35 -9.47 17.18
C PRO A 143 -4.78 -10.19 18.39
N GLY A 144 -5.16 -9.77 19.60
CA GLY A 144 -4.63 -10.38 20.82
C GLY A 144 -4.92 -9.67 22.14
N ARG A 145 -5.80 -8.66 22.17
CA ARG A 145 -6.22 -8.05 23.44
C ARG A 145 -7.71 -8.26 23.68
N ASP A 146 -8.05 -9.52 23.97
CA ASP A 146 -9.19 -9.91 24.81
C ASP A 146 -8.69 -10.93 25.84
#